data_AF-A0A0M1JAP4-F1
#
_entry.id   AF-A0A0M1JAP4-F1
#
_cell.length_a   1.000
_cell.length_b   1.000
_cell.length_c   1.000
_cell.angle_alpha   90.00
_cell.angle_beta   90.00
_cell.angle_gamma   90.00
#
_symmetry.space_group_name_H-M   'P 1'
#
loop_
_entity.id
_entity.type
_entity.pdbx_description
1 polymer ?
#
loop_
_entity_poly.entity_id
_entity_poly.type
_entity_poly.pdbx_seq_one_letter_code
_entity_poly.pdbx_strand_id
1 'polypeptide(L)'
;MWWQSLIGLCVIPILAWVISEDRSKIQPRLVITGIAMQIALAILLLKFPLFHNIFIPINQANTAISKAATAGTSFVFGFLGGGPQPFTITNPSAGLILAFQVLPLV
;
A
#
# COMPACT_ATOMS: atom_id res chain seq x y z
N MET A 1 -11.97 10.40 15.68
CA MET A 1 -11.24 9.29 15.04
C MET A 1 -9.85 9.01 15.64
N TRP A 2 -9.26 9.88 16.48
CA TRP A 2 -7.94 9.59 17.10
C TRP A 2 -7.97 8.48 18.16
N TRP A 3 -9.11 8.34 18.85
CA TRP A 3 -9.34 7.30 19.86
C TRP A 3 -9.32 5.88 19.28
N GLN A 4 -9.78 5.67 18.05
CA GLN A 4 -9.73 4.38 17.36
C GLN A 4 -8.27 3.94 17.13
N SER A 5 -7.42 4.87 16.68
CA SER A 5 -5.99 4.60 16.48
C SER A 5 -5.27 4.28 17.80
N LEU A 6 -5.58 5.01 18.88
CA LEU A 6 -4.99 4.76 20.19
C LEU A 6 -5.38 3.39 20.74
N ILE A 7 -6.66 3.02 20.60
CA ILE A 7 -7.17 1.71 21.00
C ILE A 7 -6.49 0.61 20.18
N GLY A 8 -6.40 0.76 18.85
CA GLY A 8 -5.72 -0.22 17.99
C GLY A 8 -4.25 -0.43 18.36
N LEU A 9 -3.52 0.66 18.63
CA LEU A 9 -2.11 0.61 19.04
C LEU A 9 -1.90 -0.16 20.35
N CYS A 10 -2.84 -0.07 21.29
CA CYS A 10 -2.75 -0.78 22.58
C CYS A 10 -3.29 -2.22 22.50
N VAL A 11 -4.41 -2.44 21.82
CA VAL A 11 -5.10 -3.73 21.78
C VAL A 11 -4.28 -4.79 21.03
N ILE A 12 -3.63 -4.42 19.92
CA ILE A 12 -2.85 -5.39 19.11
C ILE A 12 -1.68 -5.99 19.92
N PRO A 13 -0.80 -5.21 20.58
CA PRO A 13 0.23 -5.76 21.46
C PRO A 13 -0.31 -6.55 22.65
N ILE A 14 -1.44 -6.12 23.24
CA ILE A 14 -2.08 -6.84 24.35
C ILE A 14 -2.58 -8.21 23.87
N LEU A 15 -3.22 -8.28 22.72
CA LEU A 15 -3.67 -9.56 22.14
C LEU A 15 -2.48 -10.47 21.83
N ALA A 16 -1.40 -9.94 21.24
CA ALA A 16 -0.19 -10.70 21.01
C ALA A 16 0.42 -11.23 22.33
N TRP A 17 0.39 -10.44 23.40
CA TRP A 17 0.83 -10.87 24.73
C TRP A 17 -0.06 -11.97 25.33
N VAL A 18 -1.39 -11.89 25.13
CA VAL A 18 -2.34 -12.91 25.60
C VAL A 18 -2.14 -14.25 24.88
N ILE A 19 -1.85 -14.22 23.58
CA ILE A 19 -1.63 -15.42 22.75
C ILE A 19 -0.23 -16.00 22.97
N SER A 20 0.72 -15.22 23.50
CA SER A 20 2.10 -15.67 23.69
C SER A 20 2.20 -16.84 24.68
N GLU A 21 2.97 -17.85 24.28
CA GLU A 21 3.18 -19.10 25.01
C GLU A 21 4.10 -18.93 26.23
N ASP A 22 5.09 -18.02 26.15
CA ASP A 22 6.02 -17.75 27.25
C ASP A 22 6.08 -16.25 27.56
N ARG A 23 5.12 -15.79 28.37
CA ARG A 23 4.94 -14.38 28.72
C ARG A 23 6.10 -13.81 29.54
N SER A 24 6.87 -14.66 30.22
CA SER A 24 7.98 -14.25 31.07
C SER A 24 9.25 -13.89 30.28
N LYS A 25 9.38 -14.37 29.05
CA LYS A 25 10.51 -14.04 28.16
C LYS A 25 10.31 -12.74 27.38
N ILE A 26 9.12 -12.14 27.45
CA ILE A 26 8.81 -10.91 26.73
C ILE A 26 9.57 -9.76 27.37
N GLN A 27 10.41 -9.10 26.59
CA GLN A 27 11.21 -7.96 27.05
C GLN A 27 10.39 -6.66 26.85
N PRO A 28 9.88 -6.03 27.93
CA PRO A 28 9.02 -4.84 27.80
C PRO A 28 9.76 -3.66 27.15
N ARG A 29 11.09 -3.58 27.36
CA ARG A 29 11.95 -2.61 26.68
C ARG A 29 11.81 -2.69 25.16
N LEU A 30 11.79 -3.90 24.61
CA LEU A 30 11.76 -4.13 23.16
C LEU A 30 10.39 -3.75 22.57
N VAL A 31 9.31 -4.07 23.28
CA VAL A 31 7.94 -3.68 22.92
C VAL A 31 7.79 -2.16 22.90
N ILE A 32 8.23 -1.47 23.97
CA ILE A 32 8.15 -0.02 24.08
C ILE A 32 9.01 0.66 23.00
N THR A 33 10.24 0.17 22.76
CA THR A 33 11.08 0.73 21.69
C THR A 33 10.48 0.52 20.31
N GLY A 34 9.82 -0.62 20.07
CA GLY A 34 9.11 -0.89 18.81
C GLY A 34 7.96 0.08 18.60
N ILE A 35 7.10 0.26 19.60
CA ILE A 35 5.97 1.21 19.54
C ILE A 35 6.48 2.64 19.35
N ALA A 36 7.49 3.06 20.11
CA ALA A 36 8.09 4.38 19.99
C ALA A 36 8.68 4.63 18.60
N MET A 37 9.38 3.63 18.03
CA MET A 37 9.93 3.70 16.67
C MET A 37 8.81 3.79 15.62
N GLN A 38 7.72 3.06 15.79
CA GLN A 38 6.57 3.11 14.90
C GLN A 38 5.89 4.48 14.89
N ILE A 39 5.72 5.09 16.07
CA ILE A 39 5.19 6.46 16.21
C ILE A 39 6.16 7.47 15.60
N ALA A 40 7.47 7.33 15.86
CA ALA A 40 8.49 8.21 15.30
C ALA A 40 8.48 8.17 13.77
N LEU A 41 8.41 6.98 13.17
CA LEU A 41 8.28 6.81 11.73
C LEU A 41 6.97 7.40 11.20
N ALA A 42 5.84 7.21 11.88
CA ALA A 42 4.56 7.78 11.45
C ALA A 42 4.62 9.31 11.43
N ILE A 43 5.20 9.95 12.45
CA ILE A 43 5.37 11.40 12.49
C ILE A 43 6.32 11.85 11.38
N LEU A 44 7.47 11.20 11.26
CA LEU A 44 8.50 11.55 10.29
C LEU A 44 7.99 11.39 8.84
N LEU A 45 7.25 10.34 8.52
CA LEU A 45 6.73 10.11 7.17
C LEU A 45 5.47 10.93 6.84
N LEU A 46 4.58 11.18 7.81
CA LEU A 46 3.28 11.83 7.56
C LEU A 46 3.26 13.33 7.84
N LYS A 47 4.06 13.82 8.80
CA LYS A 47 4.05 15.24 9.22
C LYS A 47 5.20 16.05 8.62
N PHE A 48 6.30 15.39 8.25
CA PHE A 48 7.49 16.09 7.79
C PHE A 48 7.43 16.33 6.27
N PRO A 49 7.46 17.59 5.79
CA PRO A 49 7.28 17.92 4.38
C PRO A 49 8.43 17.41 3.49
N LEU A 50 9.60 17.15 4.08
CA LEU A 50 10.75 16.58 3.38
C LEU A 50 10.41 15.23 2.74
N PHE A 51 9.65 14.36 3.45
CA PHE A 51 9.28 13.06 2.94
C PHE A 51 8.26 13.15 1.82
N HIS A 52 7.34 14.11 1.87
CA HIS A 52 6.43 14.38 0.76
C HIS A 52 7.20 14.65 -0.54
N ASN A 53 8.23 15.49 -0.48
CA ASN A 53 9.07 15.81 -1.64
C ASN A 53 9.87 14.60 -2.15
N ILE A 54 10.26 13.68 -1.27
CA ILE A 54 10.94 12.42 -1.64
C ILE A 54 9.95 11.43 -2.28
N PHE A 55 8.70 11.36 -1.80
CA PHE A 55 7.70 10.44 -2.33
C PHE A 55 7.17 10.85 -3.70
N ILE A 56 7.18 12.14 -4.06
CA ILE A 56 6.74 12.61 -5.39
C ILE A 56 7.49 11.92 -6.54
N PRO A 57 8.84 11.97 -6.63
CA PRO A 57 9.56 11.32 -7.73
C PRO A 57 9.41 9.79 -7.72
N ILE A 58 9.30 9.18 -6.55
CA ILE A 58 9.04 7.73 -6.43
C ILE A 58 7.67 7.37 -7.02
N ASN A 59 6.64 8.16 -6.72
CA ASN A 59 5.31 7.97 -7.30
C ASN A 59 5.32 8.19 -8.82
N GLN A 60 6.08 9.17 -9.31
CA GLN A 60 6.25 9.40 -10.75
C GLN A 60 6.95 8.22 -11.43
N ALA A 61 7.99 7.66 -10.82
CA ALA A 61 8.67 6.46 -11.32
C ALA A 61 7.72 5.26 -11.39
N ASN A 62 6.95 5.00 -10.32
CA ASN A 62 5.93 3.94 -10.31
C ASN A 62 4.85 4.16 -11.39
N THR A 63 4.43 5.40 -11.59
CA THR A 63 3.48 5.78 -12.64
C THR A 63 4.06 5.54 -14.03
N ALA A 64 5.35 5.83 -14.25
CA ALA A 64 6.04 5.58 -15.51
C ALA A 64 6.12 4.08 -15.80
N ILE A 65 6.46 3.26 -14.81
CA ILE A 65 6.48 1.79 -14.92
C ILE A 65 5.07 1.27 -15.25
N SER A 66 4.05 1.75 -14.54
CA SER A 66 2.66 1.34 -14.78
C SER A 66 2.22 1.70 -16.19
N LYS A 67 2.54 2.90 -16.67
CA LYS A 67 2.25 3.33 -18.06
C LYS A 67 2.98 2.49 -19.10
N ALA A 68 4.24 2.14 -18.85
CA ALA A 68 5.01 1.28 -19.74
C ALA A 68 4.40 -0.13 -19.81
N ALA A 69 3.98 -0.70 -18.67
CA ALA A 69 3.27 -1.96 -18.60
C ALA A 69 1.96 -1.91 -19.40
N THR A 70 1.13 -0.87 -19.19
CA THR A 70 -0.12 -0.69 -19.95
C THR A 70 0.11 -0.50 -21.45
N ALA A 71 1.19 0.18 -21.85
CA ALA A 71 1.57 0.30 -23.25
C ALA A 71 1.95 -1.05 -23.86
N GLY A 72 2.70 -1.89 -23.13
CA GLY A 72 3.03 -3.24 -23.54
C GLY A 72 1.81 -4.15 -23.67
N THR A 73 0.91 -4.12 -22.70
CA THR A 73 -0.32 -4.92 -22.73
C THR A 73 -1.28 -4.45 -23.82
N SER A 74 -1.36 -3.14 -24.06
CA SER A 74 -2.15 -2.58 -25.18
C SER A 74 -1.55 -2.93 -26.54
N PHE A 75 -0.23 -3.03 -26.65
CA PHE A 75 0.43 -3.49 -27.88
C PHE A 75 0.14 -4.96 -28.18
N VAL A 76 0.22 -5.84 -27.17
CA VAL A 76 0.02 -7.29 -27.34
C VAL A 76 -1.46 -7.66 -27.45
N PHE A 77 -2.33 -7.05 -26.63
CA PHE A 77 -3.73 -7.44 -26.48
C PHE A 77 -4.74 -6.38 -26.94
N GLY A 78 -4.30 -5.26 -27.52
CA GLY A 78 -5.18 -4.22 -28.06
C GLY A 78 -6.10 -3.60 -27.00
N PHE A 79 -7.39 -3.50 -27.30
CA PHE A 79 -8.39 -2.92 -26.38
C PHE A 79 -8.53 -3.70 -25.06
N LEU A 80 -8.19 -5.00 -25.03
CA LEU A 80 -8.26 -5.81 -23.82
C LEU A 80 -7.15 -5.44 -22.82
N GLY A 81 -6.00 -5.00 -23.34
CA GLY A 81 -4.83 -4.59 -22.57
C GLY A 81 -4.79 -3.12 -22.18
N GLY A 82 -5.89 -2.38 -22.34
CA GLY A 82 -5.98 -0.94 -22.01
C GLY A 82 -5.96 0.00 -23.22
N GLY A 83 -5.96 -0.55 -24.44
CA GLY A 83 -6.06 0.23 -25.68
C GLY A 83 -7.46 0.81 -25.94
N PRO A 84 -7.62 1.64 -27.00
CA PRO A 84 -8.89 2.27 -27.33
C PRO A 84 -10.00 1.24 -27.60
N GLN A 85 -11.16 1.41 -26.94
CA GLN A 85 -12.28 0.49 -27.06
C GLN A 85 -13.08 0.74 -28.36
N PRO A 86 -13.36 -0.31 -29.16
CA PRO A 86 -14.08 -0.17 -30.43
C PRO A 86 -15.62 -0.11 -30.28
N PHE A 87 -16.14 -0.14 -29.05
CA PHE A 87 -17.58 -0.16 -28.75
C PHE A 87 -17.94 0.86 -27.65
N THR A 88 -19.22 1.26 -27.62
CA THR A 88 -19.72 2.21 -26.63
C THR A 88 -19.73 1.59 -25.23
N ILE A 89 -19.01 2.22 -24.31
CA ILE A 89 -18.85 1.76 -22.93
C ILE A 89 -20.13 2.04 -22.15
N THR A 90 -20.86 0.99 -21.79
CA THR A 90 -22.06 1.09 -20.93
C THR A 90 -21.72 1.08 -19.44
N ASN A 91 -20.58 0.47 -19.07
CA ASN A 91 -20.07 0.45 -17.70
C ASN A 91 -18.53 0.58 -17.69
N PRO A 92 -17.98 1.77 -17.41
CA PRO A 92 -16.53 2.01 -17.38
C PRO A 92 -15.78 1.13 -16.38
N SER A 93 -16.43 0.77 -15.27
CA SER A 93 -15.85 -0.06 -14.20
C SER A 93 -15.61 -1.51 -14.63
N ALA A 94 -16.30 -1.98 -15.67
CA ALA A 94 -16.14 -3.32 -16.25
C ALA A 94 -15.13 -3.36 -17.41
N GLY A 95 -14.55 -2.22 -17.80
CA GLY A 95 -13.56 -2.13 -18.88
C GLY A 95 -12.15 -2.58 -18.49
N LEU A 96 -11.86 -2.71 -17.19
CA LEU A 96 -10.60 -3.24 -16.68
C LEU A 96 -10.61 -4.76 -16.73
N ILE A 97 -9.80 -5.35 -17.62
CA ILE A 97 -9.63 -6.80 -17.67
C ILE A 97 -8.39 -7.19 -16.88
N LEU A 98 -8.61 -7.71 -15.67
CA LEU A 98 -7.55 -8.07 -14.73
C LEU A 98 -6.47 -8.97 -15.37
N ALA A 99 -6.89 -9.94 -16.18
CA ALA A 99 -5.99 -10.89 -16.82
C ALA A 99 -4.95 -10.23 -17.75
N PHE A 100 -5.32 -9.13 -18.41
CA PHE A 100 -4.47 -8.48 -19.42
C PHE A 100 -3.85 -7.17 -18.93
N GLN A 101 -4.37 -6.55 -17.86
CA GLN A 101 -3.90 -5.26 -17.36
C GLN A 101 -3.25 -5.33 -15.98
N VAL A 102 -3.57 -6.34 -15.15
CA VAL A 102 -3.06 -6.45 -13.77
C VAL A 102 -2.08 -7.60 -13.61
N LEU A 103 -2.33 -8.77 -14.19
CA LEU A 103 -1.36 -9.88 -14.14
C LEU A 103 0.00 -9.57 -14.76
N PRO A 104 0.12 -8.74 -15.83
CA PRO A 104 1.42 -8.39 -16.38
C PRO A 104 2.25 -7.41 -15.52
N LEU A 105 1.69 -6.90 -14.41
CA LEU A 105 2.39 -6.02 -13.47
C LEU A 105 3.19 -6.78 -12.39
N VAL A 106 2.98 -8.09 -12.24
CA VAL A 106 3.71 -8.97 -11.30
C VAL A 106 4.73 -9.84 -12.03
#